data_AF-A0A660PQV6-F1
#
_entry.id   AF-A0A660PQV6-F1
#
_cell.length_a   1.000
_cell.length_b   1.000
_cell.length_c   1.000
_cell.angle_alpha   90.00
_cell.angle_beta   90.00
_cell.angle_gamma   90.00
#
_symmetry.space_group_name_H-M   'P 1'
#
loop_
_entity.id
_entity.type
_entity.pdbx_description
1 polymer ?
#
loop_
_entity_poly.entity_id
_entity_poly.type
_entity_poly.pdbx_seq_one_letter_code
_entity_poly.pdbx_strand_id
1 'polypeptide(L)'
;AANPDQLNSDGDSYGDLCDNCPDTDNPDQADTDEDMIGDLCDNCPDDFNPGQEDSNQNDIGDACDYVCGNVDNDIDGLVNILDVVYLLNYIYKDGPQPDYLESGDVKYDELINILDVVHLINYIYKDGSEPECS
;
A
#
# COMPACT_ATOMS: atom_id res chain seq x y z
N ALA A 1 18.39 19.71 23.92
CA ALA A 1 17.98 19.86 25.34
C ALA A 1 18.13 18.49 26.01
N ALA A 2 18.18 18.38 27.33
CA ALA A 2 18.14 17.08 28.01
C ALA A 2 16.67 16.66 28.23
N ASN A 3 16.37 15.36 28.11
CA ASN A 3 15.06 14.75 28.36
C ASN A 3 15.06 14.04 29.74
N PRO A 4 14.68 14.72 30.83
CA PRO A 4 15.02 14.27 32.19
C PRO A 4 14.25 13.05 32.68
N ASP A 5 13.10 12.77 32.09
CA ASP A 5 12.25 11.61 32.38
C ASP A 5 12.78 10.33 31.76
N GLN A 6 13.54 10.41 30.65
CA GLN A 6 14.05 9.25 29.91
C GLN A 6 12.92 8.23 29.69
N LEU A 7 11.75 8.71 29.26
CA LEU A 7 10.62 7.83 28.98
C LEU A 7 11.02 6.82 27.90
N ASN A 8 10.58 5.59 28.12
CA ASN A 8 10.74 4.44 27.25
C ASN A 8 9.47 3.60 27.53
N SER A 9 8.48 3.74 26.65
CA SER A 9 7.12 3.24 26.86
C SER A 9 6.97 1.75 26.53
N ASP A 10 7.75 1.24 25.58
CA ASP A 10 7.71 -0.15 25.10
C ASP A 10 8.77 -1.07 25.74
N GLY A 11 9.79 -0.50 26.38
CA GLY A 11 10.87 -1.20 27.07
C GLY A 11 12.11 -1.49 26.22
N ASP A 12 12.24 -0.91 25.03
CA ASP A 12 13.27 -1.23 24.05
C ASP A 12 14.64 -0.56 24.36
N SER A 13 15.55 -0.50 23.38
CA SER A 13 16.88 0.12 23.58
C SER A 13 16.92 1.64 23.38
N TYR A 14 15.86 2.22 22.83
CA TYR A 14 15.68 3.63 22.59
C TYR A 14 14.74 4.21 23.65
N GLY A 15 14.49 5.51 23.60
CA GLY A 15 13.51 6.13 24.49
C GLY A 15 12.67 7.05 23.63
N ASP A 16 11.42 7.28 24.01
CA ASP A 16 10.33 7.76 23.14
C ASP A 16 10.67 8.99 22.27
N LEU A 17 11.64 9.83 22.67
CA LEU A 17 12.05 11.00 21.88
C LEU A 17 13.00 10.68 20.71
N CYS A 18 13.62 9.51 20.71
CA CYS A 18 14.60 9.06 19.74
C CYS A 18 14.19 7.70 19.14
N ASP A 19 12.95 7.29 19.38
CA ASP A 19 12.38 6.01 18.99
C ASP A 19 11.35 6.26 17.88
N ASN A 20 11.51 5.62 16.73
CA ASN A 20 10.55 5.70 15.61
C ASN A 20 9.32 4.81 15.80
N CYS A 21 9.25 3.98 16.84
CA CYS A 21 8.06 3.26 17.29
C CYS A 21 7.88 3.28 18.82
N PRO A 22 7.55 4.43 19.45
CA PRO A 22 7.55 4.59 20.92
C PRO A 22 6.71 3.59 21.73
N ASP A 23 5.73 2.94 21.09
CA ASP A 23 4.82 1.99 21.71
C ASP A 23 5.06 0.53 21.24
N THR A 24 6.09 0.26 20.43
CA THR A 24 6.37 -1.06 19.82
C THR A 24 7.87 -1.36 19.73
N ASP A 25 8.32 -2.36 20.51
CA ASP A 25 9.72 -2.81 20.62
C ASP A 25 10.36 -3.10 19.23
N ASN A 26 11.20 -2.18 18.76
CA ASN A 26 11.89 -2.26 17.47
C ASN A 26 13.38 -1.82 17.60
N PRO A 27 14.23 -2.64 18.26
CA PRO A 27 15.58 -2.25 18.63
C PRO A 27 16.55 -2.05 17.45
N ASP A 28 16.16 -2.38 16.22
CA ASP A 28 16.92 -2.07 15.00
C ASP A 28 16.54 -0.72 14.39
N GLN A 29 15.42 -0.11 14.82
CA GLN A 29 14.90 1.17 14.32
C GLN A 29 14.84 1.18 12.78
N ALA A 30 14.42 0.05 12.20
CA ALA A 30 14.19 -0.03 10.76
C ALA A 30 13.10 0.99 10.36
N ASP A 31 13.34 1.67 9.25
CA ASP A 31 12.53 2.74 8.65
C ASP A 31 12.88 2.71 7.16
N THR A 32 12.15 1.91 6.40
CA THR A 32 12.49 1.52 5.03
C THR A 32 12.27 2.65 4.03
N ASP A 33 11.26 3.49 4.27
CA ASP A 33 10.83 4.58 3.38
C ASP A 33 11.29 5.98 3.83
N GLU A 34 11.97 6.07 4.98
CA GLU A 34 12.54 7.27 5.59
C GLU A 34 11.48 8.30 6.03
N ASP A 35 10.33 7.84 6.52
CA ASP A 35 9.20 8.68 6.93
C ASP A 35 9.19 9.06 8.44
N MET A 36 10.13 8.49 9.21
CA MET A 36 10.31 8.62 10.67
C MET A 36 9.39 7.76 11.54
N ILE A 37 8.60 6.87 10.94
CA ILE A 37 7.84 5.81 11.60
C ILE A 37 8.59 4.50 11.33
N GLY A 38 8.75 3.66 12.36
CA GLY A 38 9.50 2.42 12.16
C GLY A 38 8.66 1.34 11.48
N ASP A 39 9.29 0.47 10.69
CA ASP A 39 8.65 -0.61 9.91
C ASP A 39 7.67 -1.48 10.74
N LEU A 40 7.88 -1.59 12.06
CA LEU A 40 7.01 -2.39 12.95
C LEU A 40 5.72 -1.70 13.38
N CYS A 41 5.66 -0.37 13.33
CA CYS A 41 4.50 0.43 13.70
C CYS A 41 3.95 1.27 12.55
N ASP A 42 4.55 1.15 11.36
CA ASP A 42 4.13 1.79 10.13
C ASP A 42 3.00 0.99 9.44
N ASN A 43 1.90 1.66 9.12
CA ASN A 43 0.78 1.10 8.36
C ASN A 43 1.00 1.08 6.84
N CYS A 44 2.12 1.62 6.34
CA CYS A 44 2.63 1.56 4.98
C CYS A 44 4.18 1.47 4.91
N PRO A 45 4.81 0.36 5.34
CA PRO A 45 6.27 0.27 5.54
C PRO A 45 7.18 0.58 4.33
N ASP A 46 6.61 0.63 3.12
CA ASP A 46 7.34 0.87 1.87
C ASP A 46 6.99 2.26 1.25
N ASP A 47 6.03 3.01 1.80
CA ASP A 47 5.43 4.20 1.19
C ASP A 47 5.33 5.39 2.16
N PHE A 48 6.20 6.39 1.96
CA PHE A 48 6.33 7.58 2.82
C PHE A 48 5.00 8.19 3.29
N ASN A 49 4.67 8.03 4.57
CA ASN A 49 3.43 8.55 5.16
C ASN A 49 3.54 8.93 6.65
N PRO A 50 4.30 9.99 7.00
CA PRO A 50 4.57 10.34 8.41
C PRO A 50 3.32 10.67 9.25
N GLY A 51 2.18 10.90 8.59
CA GLY A 51 0.89 11.17 9.24
C GLY A 51 0.11 9.90 9.62
N GLN A 52 0.51 8.74 9.10
CA GLN A 52 -0.13 7.43 9.32
C GLN A 52 -1.66 7.50 9.14
N GLU A 53 -2.12 8.30 8.17
CA GLU A 53 -3.54 8.42 7.86
C GLU A 53 -4.10 7.06 7.43
N ASP A 54 -5.23 6.65 8.02
CA ASP A 54 -6.01 5.47 7.63
C ASP A 54 -7.49 5.88 7.70
N SER A 55 -8.03 6.29 6.56
CA SER A 55 -9.38 6.86 6.44
C SER A 55 -10.47 5.81 6.66
N ASN A 56 -10.20 4.54 6.38
CA ASN A 56 -11.19 3.46 6.42
C ASN A 56 -11.04 2.52 7.62
N GLN A 57 -9.99 2.69 8.43
CA GLN A 57 -9.69 1.96 9.67
C GLN A 57 -9.50 0.46 9.43
N ASN A 58 -8.75 0.10 8.38
CA ASN A 58 -8.38 -1.29 8.07
C ASN A 58 -6.94 -1.66 8.47
N ASP A 59 -6.23 -0.77 9.16
CA ASP A 59 -4.83 -0.90 9.57
C ASP A 59 -3.83 -0.87 8.38
N ILE A 60 -4.28 -0.48 7.18
CA ILE A 60 -3.46 -0.15 6.01
C ILE A 60 -3.56 1.35 5.79
N GLY A 61 -2.44 2.05 5.72
CA GLY A 61 -2.46 3.50 5.57
C GLY A 61 -2.97 3.95 4.21
N ASP A 62 -3.60 5.14 4.14
CA ASP A 62 -4.10 5.76 2.91
C ASP A 62 -3.01 5.90 1.83
N ALA A 63 -1.73 5.90 2.23
CA ALA A 63 -0.57 6.00 1.33
C ALA A 63 -0.24 4.70 0.58
N CYS A 64 -0.74 3.55 1.04
CA CYS A 64 -0.54 2.25 0.42
C CYS A 64 -1.86 1.45 0.31
N ASP A 65 -2.99 2.04 0.72
CA ASP A 65 -4.32 1.48 0.58
C ASP A 65 -4.84 1.69 -0.85
N TYR A 66 -4.73 0.65 -1.66
CA TYR A 66 -5.22 0.62 -3.03
C TYR A 66 -6.38 -0.36 -3.19
N VAL A 67 -7.28 -0.07 -4.14
CA VAL A 67 -8.35 -1.01 -4.49
C VAL A 67 -7.84 -1.99 -5.53
N CYS A 68 -7.85 -3.28 -5.21
CA CYS A 68 -7.46 -4.33 -6.15
C CYS A 68 -8.29 -4.25 -7.45
N GLY A 69 -7.60 -4.09 -8.58
CA GLY A 69 -8.21 -3.89 -9.90
C GLY A 69 -8.50 -2.43 -10.27
N ASN A 70 -8.38 -1.47 -9.35
CA ASN A 70 -8.40 -0.04 -9.65
C ASN A 70 -6.97 0.42 -9.96
N VAL A 71 -6.57 0.31 -11.23
CA VAL A 71 -5.18 0.50 -11.66
C VAL A 71 -4.90 1.93 -12.12
N ASP A 72 -5.94 2.70 -12.43
CA ASP A 72 -5.77 4.12 -12.78
C ASP A 72 -5.79 5.03 -11.55
N ASN A 73 -6.06 4.44 -10.37
CA ASN A 73 -6.03 5.05 -9.04
C ASN A 73 -6.82 6.37 -9.02
N ASP A 74 -7.96 6.40 -9.69
CA ASP A 74 -8.79 7.58 -9.73
C ASP A 74 -9.55 7.81 -8.40
N ILE A 75 -10.12 9.00 -8.26
CA ILE A 75 -10.72 9.47 -7.01
C ILE A 75 -11.99 8.69 -6.65
N ASP A 76 -12.65 8.03 -7.60
CA ASP A 76 -13.88 7.30 -7.28
C ASP A 76 -13.61 5.91 -6.70
N GLY A 77 -12.41 5.39 -6.89
CA GLY A 77 -11.98 4.13 -6.28
C GLY A 77 -12.65 2.90 -6.91
N LEU A 78 -13.39 3.05 -8.02
CA LEU A 78 -14.22 2.00 -8.59
C LEU A 78 -13.49 1.28 -9.72
N VAL A 79 -13.42 -0.04 -9.58
CA VAL A 79 -12.99 -0.92 -10.67
C VAL A 79 -14.00 -0.87 -11.83
N ASN A 80 -13.61 -0.29 -12.95
CA ASN A 80 -14.43 -0.04 -14.11
C ASN A 80 -13.66 -0.19 -15.45
N ILE A 81 -14.26 0.23 -16.55
CA ILE A 81 -13.66 0.04 -17.89
C ILE A 81 -12.39 0.86 -18.11
N LEU A 82 -12.21 1.95 -17.37
CA LEU A 82 -11.01 2.77 -17.46
C LEU A 82 -9.78 2.01 -16.95
N ASP A 83 -9.92 1.15 -15.94
CA ASP A 83 -8.88 0.23 -15.46
C ASP A 83 -8.42 -0.76 -16.51
N VAL A 84 -9.39 -1.36 -17.20
CA VAL A 84 -9.12 -2.27 -18.33
C VAL A 84 -8.34 -1.54 -19.42
N VAL A 85 -8.72 -0.29 -19.72
CA VAL A 85 -8.04 0.55 -20.70
C VAL A 85 -6.62 0.91 -20.24
N TYR A 86 -6.45 1.21 -18.96
CA TYR A 86 -5.15 1.49 -18.36
C TYR A 86 -4.21 0.29 -18.49
N LEU A 87 -4.61 -0.90 -18.01
CA LEU A 87 -3.79 -2.12 -18.12
C LEU A 87 -3.43 -2.45 -19.57
N LEU A 88 -4.38 -2.30 -20.51
CA LEU A 88 -4.09 -2.51 -21.94
C LEU A 88 -3.05 -1.51 -22.48
N ASN A 89 -3.07 -0.26 -22.02
CA ASN A 89 -2.08 0.72 -22.43
C ASN A 89 -0.71 0.43 -21.79
N TYR A 90 -0.67 0.04 -20.52
CA TYR A 90 0.55 -0.40 -19.84
C TYR A 90 1.18 -1.62 -20.54
N ILE A 91 0.42 -2.69 -20.76
CA ILE A 91 0.93 -3.95 -21.31
C ILE A 91 1.34 -3.83 -22.79
N TYR A 92 0.61 -3.05 -23.61
CA TYR A 92 0.75 -3.09 -25.08
C TYR A 92 1.11 -1.77 -25.75
N LYS A 93 1.07 -0.64 -25.04
CA LYS A 93 1.25 0.69 -25.66
C LYS A 93 2.26 1.57 -24.94
N ASP A 94 3.16 0.97 -24.17
CA ASP A 94 4.19 1.69 -23.40
C ASP A 94 3.56 2.79 -22.51
N GLY A 95 2.38 2.49 -21.95
CA GLY A 95 1.75 3.34 -20.93
C GLY A 95 2.54 3.36 -19.62
N PRO A 96 2.21 4.28 -18.70
CA PRO A 96 2.81 4.27 -17.37
C PRO A 96 2.48 2.95 -16.64
N GLN A 97 3.39 2.55 -15.75
CA GLN A 97 3.12 1.51 -14.77
C GLN A 97 2.10 2.03 -13.73
N PRO A 98 1.19 1.18 -13.22
CA PRO A 98 0.33 1.53 -12.08
C PRO A 98 1.16 2.00 -10.88
N ASP A 99 0.61 2.93 -10.08
CA ASP A 99 1.26 3.39 -8.85
C ASP A 99 1.52 2.19 -7.91
N TYR A 100 0.55 1.28 -7.80
CA TYR A 100 0.67 -0.01 -7.12
C TYR A 100 0.61 -1.14 -8.15
N LEU A 101 1.73 -1.84 -8.38
CA LEU A 101 1.80 -2.91 -9.39
C LEU A 101 0.80 -4.03 -9.08
N GLU A 102 0.65 -4.32 -7.80
CA GLU A 102 -0.23 -5.33 -7.22
C GLU A 102 -1.69 -5.07 -7.61
N SER A 103 -2.12 -3.81 -7.68
CA SER A 103 -3.47 -3.46 -8.15
C SER A 103 -3.79 -3.97 -9.56
N GLY A 104 -2.76 -4.20 -10.38
CA GLY A 104 -2.86 -4.69 -11.75
C GLY A 104 -2.72 -6.20 -11.91
N ASP A 105 -2.24 -6.91 -10.89
CA ASP A 105 -2.18 -8.39 -10.85
C ASP A 105 -3.40 -8.95 -10.14
N VAL A 106 -4.56 -8.78 -10.77
CA VAL A 106 -5.89 -9.06 -10.19
C VAL A 106 -6.19 -10.55 -9.97
N LYS A 107 -5.23 -11.43 -10.25
CA LYS A 107 -5.32 -12.88 -10.02
C LYS A 107 -4.16 -13.39 -9.14
N TYR A 108 -3.31 -12.48 -8.65
CA TYR A 108 -2.19 -12.74 -7.77
C TYR A 108 -1.27 -13.88 -8.24
N ASP A 109 -0.84 -13.83 -9.51
CA ASP A 109 0.12 -14.80 -10.07
C ASP A 109 1.51 -14.22 -10.33
N GLU A 110 1.79 -13.04 -9.75
CA GLU A 110 3.00 -12.24 -9.86
C GLU A 110 3.27 -11.73 -11.29
N LEU A 111 2.28 -11.79 -12.19
CA LEU A 111 2.44 -11.41 -13.59
C LEU A 111 1.29 -10.53 -14.08
N ILE A 112 1.53 -9.22 -14.19
CA ILE A 112 0.62 -8.31 -14.89
C ILE A 112 0.67 -8.59 -16.40
N ASN A 113 -0.38 -9.18 -16.94
CA ASN A 113 -0.49 -9.56 -18.33
C ASN A 113 -1.94 -9.55 -18.85
N ILE A 114 -2.15 -10.06 -20.07
CA ILE A 114 -3.49 -10.04 -20.70
C ILE A 114 -4.54 -10.85 -19.94
N LEU A 115 -4.12 -11.83 -19.14
CA LEU A 115 -5.04 -12.62 -18.33
C LEU A 115 -5.68 -11.78 -17.22
N ASP A 116 -4.99 -10.77 -16.70
CA ASP A 116 -5.52 -9.79 -15.74
C ASP A 116 -6.60 -8.92 -16.36
N VAL A 117 -6.32 -8.43 -17.58
CA VAL A 117 -7.31 -7.70 -18.38
C VAL A 117 -8.55 -8.55 -18.63
N VAL A 118 -8.37 -9.83 -18.98
CA VAL A 118 -9.49 -10.76 -19.18
C VAL A 118 -10.26 -10.99 -17.88
N HIS A 119 -9.57 -11.09 -16.74
CA HIS A 119 -10.19 -11.22 -15.43
C HIS A 119 -11.04 -9.99 -15.10
N LEU A 120 -10.49 -8.77 -15.19
CA LEU A 120 -11.23 -7.52 -14.97
C LEU A 120 -12.46 -7.39 -15.86
N ILE A 121 -12.35 -7.72 -17.16
CA ILE A 121 -13.51 -7.70 -18.06
C ILE A 121 -14.60 -8.69 -17.59
N ASN A 122 -14.22 -9.87 -17.12
CA ASN A 122 -15.19 -10.86 -16.63
C ASN A 122 -15.83 -10.39 -15.32
N TYR A 123 -15.06 -9.80 -14.41
CA TYR A 123 -15.56 -9.20 -13.18
C TYR A 123 -16.58 -8.08 -13.48
N ILE A 124 -16.20 -7.08 -14.28
CA ILE A 124 -17.03 -5.90 -14.56
C ILE A 124 -18.32 -6.24 -15.33
N TYR A 125 -18.27 -7.20 -16.27
CA TYR A 125 -19.35 -7.40 -17.25
C TYR A 125 -19.99 -8.78 -17.29
N LYS A 126 -19.45 -9.78 -16.57
CA LYS A 126 -19.89 -11.19 -16.72
C LYS A 126 -20.07 -11.91 -15.40
N ASP A 127 -20.33 -11.18 -14.32
CA ASP A 127 -20.49 -11.74 -12.97
C ASP A 127 -19.31 -12.65 -12.59
N GLY A 128 -18.08 -12.24 -12.99
CA GLY A 128 -16.84 -12.90 -12.60
C GLY A 128 -16.54 -12.74 -11.11
N SER A 129 -15.54 -13.48 -10.62
CA SER A 129 -15.00 -13.29 -9.28
C SER A 129 -14.45 -11.88 -9.10
N GLU A 130 -14.45 -11.40 -7.85
CA GLU A 130 -13.74 -10.19 -7.45
C GLU A 130 -12.22 -10.36 -7.67
N PRO A 131 -11.50 -9.27 -8.03
CA PRO A 131 -10.04 -9.25 -8.08
C PRO A 131 -9.37 -9.71 -6.78
N GLU A 132 -8.24 -10.42 -6.90
CA GLU A 132 -7.38 -10.83 -5.78
C GLU A 132 -5.95 -10.31 -6.03
N CYS A 133 -5.40 -9.49 -5.12
CA CYS A 133 -4.10 -8.81 -5.29
C CYS A 133 -3.10 -9.05 -4.15
N SER A 134 -3.36 -9.99 -3.22
CA SER A 134 -2.57 -10.18 -1.99
C SER A 134 -2.49 -11.63 -1.53
#